data_AF-A0A830DE78-F1
#
_entry.id   AF-A0A830DE78-F1
#
_cell.length_a   1.000
_cell.length_b   1.000
_cell.length_c   1.000
_cell.angle_alpha   90.00
_cell.angle_beta   90.00
_cell.angle_gamma   90.00
#
_symmetry.space_group_name_H-M   'P 1'
#
loop_
_entity.id
_entity.type
_entity.pdbx_description
1 polymer ?
#
loop_
_entity_poly.entity_id
_entity_poly.type
_entity_poly.pdbx_seq_one_letter_code
_entity_poly.pdbx_strand_id
1 'polypeptide(L)'
;MFKNTFQSGLLSILYSLGSKPLQIWDKEVIDGHIKRLQDDDIQSNVLEIVGSNVQSTYITCPADPTATLRIKLPFLVLIVKSMKKYFTFEIHMLDDKNVR
;
A
#
# COMPACT_ATOMS: atom_id res chain seq x y z
N MET A 1 -8.96 5.52 10.67
CA MET A 1 -9.61 4.29 10.19
C MET A 1 -9.51 3.19 11.24
N PHE A 2 -8.32 2.78 11.68
CA PHE A 2 -8.11 1.65 12.59
C PHE A 2 -8.08 2.00 14.09
N LYS A 3 -8.58 3.19 14.50
CA LYS A 3 -8.51 3.67 15.90
C LYS A 3 -9.12 2.68 16.91
N ASN A 4 -10.27 2.11 16.54
CA ASN A 4 -11.07 1.23 17.39
C ASN A 4 -10.92 -0.24 16.98
N THR A 5 -9.99 -0.55 16.07
CA THR A 5 -9.68 -1.91 15.66
C THR A 5 -8.68 -2.50 16.63
N PHE A 6 -8.81 -3.78 16.93
CA PHE A 6 -7.79 -4.51 17.68
C PHE A 6 -6.49 -4.57 16.87
N GLN A 7 -5.40 -4.05 17.42
CA GLN A 7 -4.09 -3.99 16.78
C GLN A 7 -3.07 -4.77 17.62
N SER A 8 -3.14 -6.10 17.54
CA SER A 8 -2.16 -7.00 18.15
C SER A 8 -1.78 -8.09 17.16
N GLY A 9 -0.52 -8.53 17.21
CA GLY A 9 0.03 -9.47 16.23
C GLY A 9 0.23 -8.79 14.87
N LEU A 10 -0.58 -9.17 13.88
CA LEU A 10 -0.46 -8.73 12.49
C LEU A 10 -1.70 -7.95 12.04
N LEU A 11 -1.48 -6.82 11.38
CA LEU A 11 -2.52 -6.04 10.72
C LEU A 11 -2.17 -5.90 9.24
N SER A 12 -2.98 -6.51 8.37
CA SER A 12 -2.83 -6.36 6.92
C SER A 12 -3.66 -5.18 6.41
N ILE A 13 -3.01 -4.27 5.68
CA ILE A 13 -3.65 -3.10 5.04
C ILE A 13 -3.81 -3.23 3.53
N LEU A 14 -3.11 -4.19 2.92
CA LEU A 14 -3.21 -4.53 1.51
C LEU A 14 -2.96 -6.04 1.33
N TYR A 15 -3.89 -6.72 0.68
CA TYR A 15 -3.80 -8.15 0.41
C TYR A 15 -4.28 -8.46 -1.00
N SER A 16 -3.36 -8.82 -1.88
CA SER A 16 -3.62 -9.04 -3.31
C SER A 16 -4.69 -10.09 -3.59
N LEU A 17 -4.86 -11.07 -2.68
CA LEU A 17 -5.82 -12.16 -2.86
C LEU A 17 -7.26 -11.79 -2.52
N GLY A 18 -7.48 -10.68 -1.81
CA GLY A 18 -8.82 -10.21 -1.42
C GLY A 18 -9.72 -9.88 -2.63
N SER A 19 -11.04 -9.83 -2.40
CA SER A 19 -12.02 -9.49 -3.46
C SER A 19 -11.89 -8.04 -3.94
N LYS A 20 -11.55 -7.13 -3.04
CA LYS A 20 -11.28 -5.70 -3.31
C LYS A 20 -9.98 -5.26 -2.62
N PRO A 21 -8.81 -5.61 -3.18
CA PRO A 21 -7.51 -5.40 -2.51
C PRO A 21 -7.20 -3.91 -2.24
N LEU A 22 -7.74 -3.02 -3.07
CA LEU A 22 -7.57 -1.56 -2.96
C LEU A 22 -8.77 -0.87 -2.30
N GLN A 23 -9.59 -1.56 -1.50
CA GLN A 23 -10.82 -0.99 -0.92
C GLN A 23 -10.61 0.31 -0.12
N ILE A 24 -9.48 0.43 0.58
CA ILE A 24 -9.13 1.60 1.40
C ILE A 24 -8.04 2.47 0.77
N TRP A 25 -7.68 2.18 -0.48
CA TRP A 25 -6.60 2.81 -1.22
C TRP A 25 -7.17 3.62 -2.38
N ASP A 26 -6.67 4.82 -2.56
CA ASP A 26 -6.87 5.58 -3.79
C ASP A 26 -5.78 5.25 -4.81
N LYS A 27 -6.05 5.51 -6.09
CA LYS A 27 -5.15 5.17 -7.20
C LYS A 27 -4.96 6.34 -8.15
N GLU A 28 -3.71 6.62 -8.47
CA GLU A 28 -3.32 7.58 -9.50
C GLU A 28 -2.52 6.84 -10.58
N VAL A 29 -2.90 7.01 -11.84
CA VAL A 29 -2.29 6.30 -12.97
C VAL A 29 -2.16 7.22 -14.17
N ILE A 30 -0.93 7.54 -14.54
CA ILE A 30 -0.57 8.30 -15.74
C ILE A 30 0.50 7.51 -16.50
N ASP A 31 0.19 7.10 -17.73
CA ASP A 31 1.07 6.30 -18.60
C ASP A 31 1.61 5.02 -17.94
N GLY A 32 0.71 4.33 -17.24
CA GLY A 32 1.00 3.12 -16.48
C GLY A 32 -0.23 2.24 -16.30
N HIS A 33 -0.12 1.26 -15.40
CA HIS A 33 -1.25 0.42 -15.01
C HIS A 33 -1.12 -0.10 -13.58
N ILE A 34 -2.28 -0.41 -13.02
CA ILE A 34 -2.43 -1.18 -11.78
C ILE A 34 -3.29 -2.39 -12.13
N LYS A 35 -2.73 -3.59 -12.04
CA LYS A 35 -3.41 -4.84 -12.43
C LYS A 35 -3.13 -5.95 -11.44
N ARG A 36 -4.08 -6.88 -11.32
CA ARG A 36 -3.88 -8.14 -10.61
C ARG A 36 -3.47 -9.20 -11.63
N LEU A 37 -2.35 -9.87 -11.39
CA LEU A 37 -1.83 -10.93 -12.26
C LEU A 37 -1.26 -12.08 -11.42
N GLN A 38 -1.11 -13.26 -12.00
CA GLN A 38 -0.46 -14.39 -11.36
C GLN A 38 1.06 -14.25 -11.53
N ASP A 39 1.80 -14.31 -10.42
CA ASP A 39 3.26 -14.33 -10.43
C ASP A 39 3.75 -15.77 -10.56
N ASP A 40 4.69 -15.99 -11.48
CA ASP A 40 5.18 -17.33 -11.84
C ASP A 40 6.07 -17.96 -10.76
N ASP A 41 6.77 -17.17 -9.94
CA ASP A 41 7.70 -17.70 -8.94
C ASP A 41 6.94 -18.22 -7.71
N ILE A 42 5.87 -17.52 -7.31
CA ILE A 42 5.05 -17.86 -6.14
C ILE A 42 3.73 -18.53 -6.48
N GLN A 43 3.39 -18.65 -7.77
CA GLN A 43 2.16 -19.25 -8.28
C GLN A 43 0.89 -18.67 -7.63
N SER A 44 0.88 -17.35 -7.42
CA SER A 44 -0.18 -16.66 -6.68
C SER A 44 -0.46 -15.28 -7.27
N ASN A 45 -1.65 -14.74 -7.01
CA ASN A 45 -2.00 -13.43 -7.53
C ASN A 45 -1.31 -12.31 -6.74
N VAL A 46 -0.66 -11.41 -7.47
CA VAL A 46 -0.03 -10.19 -6.95
C VAL A 46 -0.74 -8.97 -7.52
N LEU A 47 -0.58 -7.83 -6.85
CA LEU A 47 -0.97 -6.54 -7.39
C LEU A 47 0.27 -5.89 -8.02
N GLU A 48 0.26 -5.75 -9.33
CA GLU A 48 1.32 -5.09 -10.09
C GLU A 48 0.96 -3.62 -10.31
N ILE A 49 1.93 -2.73 -10.04
CA ILE A 49 1.86 -1.29 -10.27
C ILE A 49 3.09 -0.89 -11.09
N VAL A 50 2.87 -0.43 -12.31
CA VAL A 50 3.96 -0.07 -13.24
C VAL A 50 3.59 1.24 -13.92
N GLY A 51 4.53 2.18 -13.96
CA GLY A 51 4.43 3.42 -14.72
C GLY A 51 5.77 3.77 -15.36
N SER A 52 5.74 4.64 -16.37
CA SER A 52 6.95 5.22 -16.98
C SER A 52 7.69 6.17 -16.03
N ASN A 53 6.95 6.87 -15.16
CA ASN A 53 7.46 7.74 -14.10
C ASN A 53 6.93 7.28 -12.73
N VAL A 54 7.84 7.10 -11.77
CA VAL A 54 7.51 6.62 -10.40
C VAL A 54 6.57 7.58 -9.66
N GLN A 55 6.64 8.88 -9.95
CA GLN A 55 5.80 9.90 -9.30
C GLN A 55 4.38 9.96 -9.89
N SER A 56 4.13 9.34 -11.04
CA SER A 56 2.87 9.51 -11.79
C SER A 56 1.96 8.29 -11.74
N THR A 57 2.42 7.17 -11.18
CA THR A 57 1.60 5.96 -10.97
C THR A 57 1.83 5.40 -9.57
N TYR A 58 0.87 5.60 -8.68
CA TYR A 58 0.97 5.19 -7.28
C TYR A 58 -0.40 4.90 -6.66
N ILE A 59 -0.37 4.32 -5.47
CA ILE A 59 -1.56 4.11 -4.63
C ILE A 59 -1.33 4.78 -3.28
N THR A 60 -2.39 5.37 -2.72
CA THR A 60 -2.32 6.11 -1.46
C THR A 60 -3.32 5.56 -0.47
N CYS A 61 -2.93 5.47 0.80
CA CYS A 61 -3.81 5.04 1.88
C CYS A 61 -3.71 6.02 3.06
N PRO A 62 -4.85 6.52 3.59
CA PRO A 62 -6.23 6.24 3.18
C PRO A 62 -6.62 6.83 1.81
N ALA A 63 -7.70 6.31 1.21
CA ALA A 63 -8.27 6.87 -0.01
C ALA A 63 -8.83 8.29 0.19
N ASP A 64 -9.33 8.60 1.39
CA ASP A 64 -9.71 9.95 1.77
C ASP A 64 -8.48 10.70 2.30
N PRO A 65 -8.03 11.79 1.63
CA PRO A 65 -6.82 12.53 2.02
C PRO A 65 -6.95 13.22 3.39
N THR A 66 -8.17 13.41 3.89
CA THR A 66 -8.41 13.99 5.23
C THR A 66 -8.37 12.94 6.34
N ALA A 67 -8.45 11.65 5.98
CA ALA A 67 -8.45 10.55 6.93
C ALA A 67 -7.02 10.11 7.33
N THR A 68 -6.92 9.42 8.46
CA THR A 68 -5.65 8.84 8.95
C THR A 68 -5.85 7.36 9.32
N LEU A 69 -4.82 6.53 9.12
CA LEU A 69 -4.91 5.10 9.44
C LEU A 69 -5.01 4.85 10.95
N ARG A 70 -4.20 5.56 11.76
CA ARG A 70 -4.07 5.38 13.22
C ARG A 70 -3.59 3.98 13.60
N ILE A 71 -2.59 3.48 12.88
CA ILE A 71 -1.89 2.23 13.20
C ILE A 71 -0.79 2.54 14.22
N LYS A 72 -0.68 1.71 15.26
CA LYS A 72 0.26 1.87 16.38
C LYS A 72 1.34 0.78 16.42
N LEU A 73 1.29 -0.17 15.50
CA LEU A 73 2.27 -1.26 15.44
C LEU A 73 3.65 -0.69 15.04
N PRO A 74 4.74 -1.12 15.70
CA PRO A 74 6.06 -0.52 15.53
C PRO A 74 6.77 -0.97 14.25
N PHE A 75 6.33 -2.06 13.63
CA PHE A 75 6.97 -2.63 12.45
C PHE A 75 6.02 -2.61 11.25
N LEU A 76 6.54 -2.13 10.13
CA LEU A 76 5.90 -2.24 8.83
C LEU A 76 6.68 -3.24 7.99
N VAL A 77 5.97 -4.20 7.40
CA VAL A 77 6.55 -5.22 6.52
C VAL A 77 5.89 -5.10 5.15
N LEU A 78 6.69 -4.87 4.11
CA LEU A 78 6.27 -4.91 2.71
C LEU A 78 6.88 -6.14 2.05
N ILE A 79 6.04 -6.92 1.36
CA ILE A 79 6.49 -8.02 0.51
C ILE A 79 6.40 -7.54 -0.94
N VAL A 80 7.55 -7.28 -1.55
CA VAL A 80 7.66 -6.72 -2.91
C VAL A 80 8.63 -7.54 -3.74
N LYS A 81 8.32 -7.72 -5.03
CA LYS A 81 9.23 -8.34 -6.01
C LYS A 81 10.12 -7.26 -6.61
N SER A 82 11.44 -7.47 -6.56
CA SER A 82 12.37 -6.57 -7.23
C SER A 82 12.34 -6.78 -8.74
N MET A 83 11.79 -5.80 -9.46
CA MET A 83 11.69 -5.81 -10.91
C MET A 83 12.92 -5.20 -11.61
N LYS A 84 13.98 -4.88 -10.85
CA LYS A 84 15.16 -4.14 -11.32
C LYS A 84 14.81 -2.79 -12.00
N LYS A 85 13.77 -2.13 -11.49
CA LYS A 85 13.30 -0.80 -11.90
C LYS A 85 13.26 0.13 -10.68
N TYR A 86 13.11 1.43 -10.90
CA TYR A 86 12.94 2.38 -9.81
C TYR A 86 11.66 2.08 -9.03
N PHE A 87 11.80 2.05 -7.70
CA PHE A 87 10.71 1.81 -6.76
C PHE A 87 10.93 2.69 -5.54
N THR A 88 9.88 3.38 -5.12
CA THR A 88 9.86 4.20 -3.90
C THR A 88 8.56 3.96 -3.16
N PHE A 89 8.58 4.13 -1.84
CA PHE A 89 7.39 4.17 -1.01
C PHE A 89 7.60 5.24 0.07
N GLU A 90 6.49 5.79 0.56
CA GLU A 90 6.48 6.85 1.57
C GLU A 90 5.54 6.46 2.72
N ILE A 91 5.87 6.93 3.92
CA ILE A 91 5.06 6.74 5.12
C ILE A 91 5.04 8.06 5.88
N HIS A 92 3.83 8.54 6.18
CA HIS A 92 3.65 9.61 7.15
C HIS A 92 3.49 9.02 8.56
N MET A 93 4.27 9.53 9.51
CA MET A 93 4.18 9.18 10.91
C MET A 93 3.72 10.38 11.73
N LEU A 94 3.15 10.15 12.90
CA LEU A 94 2.84 11.21 13.85
C LEU A 94 3.74 11.00 15.07
N ASP A 95 4.50 12.03 15.43
CA ASP A 95 5.35 11.99 16.61
C ASP A 95 4.56 12.23 17.91
N ASP A 96 5.26 12.18 19.05
CA ASP A 96 4.71 12.43 20.39
C ASP A 96 4.36 13.90 20.64
N LYS A 97 4.82 14.81 19.77
CA LYS A 97 4.52 16.25 19.78
C LYS A 97 3.39 16.63 18.81
N ASN A 98 2.76 15.65 18.18
CA ASN A 98 1.72 15.81 17.16
C ASN A 98 2.19 16.54 15.88
N VAL A 99 3.46 16.40 15.52
CA VAL A 99 4.02 16.81 14.23
C VAL A 99 4.02 15.62 13.26
N ARG A 100 3.71 15.89 11.99
CA ARG A 100 3.69 14.92 10.89
C ARG A 100 4.89 15.09 9.99
#